data_AF-A0A367IP18-F1
#
_entry.id   AF-A0A367IP18-F1
#
_cell.length_a   1.000
_cell.length_b   1.000
_cell.length_c   1.000
_cell.angle_alpha   90.00
_cell.angle_beta   90.00
_cell.angle_gamma   90.00
#
_symmetry.space_group_name_H-M   'P 1'
#
loop_
_entity.id
_entity.type
_entity.pdbx_description
1 polymer ?
#
loop_
_entity_poly.entity_id
_entity_poly.type
_entity_poly.pdbx_seq_one_letter_code
_entity_poly.pdbx_strand_id
1 'polypeptide(L)'
;FGNYVVQCCLSLGPLQNQFIFDAIVDSCWEIAQGRFGARAVRATLESPHVTKRQQKYVAASLVQHALLLATNANGALLLIWLLDTSGIPGRYRVLAPRLLPHLARLCTHKLASLTVLKLINQRQEPDARAVILDALFFTPQYAEVTEEILHDQVHGVNLIQKILSSSYIELKERQRIAERVKQMLYKLKLQHIQGYKRLVEEINMVMVDSVPGASLGAGIPSQFSISPSLAAALHAKYLAVSNGMGNEEQLEQPQSTAAMMANFYAAAVAASISTANNNAATTEEKNEEDNNT
;
A
#
# COMPACT_ATOMS: atom_id res chain seq x y z
N PHE A 1 -15.48 -11.98 15.42
CA PHE A 1 -15.68 -13.44 15.26
C PHE A 1 -16.25 -13.80 13.90
N GLY A 2 -17.38 -13.21 13.46
CA GLY A 2 -17.98 -13.53 12.15
C GLY A 2 -17.01 -13.40 10.96
N ASN A 3 -16.04 -12.49 11.03
CA ASN A 3 -14.98 -12.36 10.04
C ASN A 3 -14.13 -13.64 9.84
N TYR A 4 -13.91 -14.42 10.90
CA TYR A 4 -13.19 -15.70 10.80
C TYR A 4 -14.09 -16.78 10.23
N VAL A 5 -15.39 -16.78 10.58
CA VAL A 5 -16.39 -17.69 10.00
C VAL A 5 -16.44 -17.55 8.48
N VAL A 6 -16.43 -16.31 7.96
CA VAL A 6 -16.34 -16.04 6.51
C VAL A 6 -15.07 -16.65 5.89
N GLN A 7 -13.93 -16.59 6.58
CA GLN A 7 -12.69 -17.19 6.08
C GLN A 7 -12.74 -18.72 6.04
N CYS A 8 -13.47 -19.37 6.95
CA CYS A 8 -13.70 -20.82 6.89
C CYS A 8 -14.39 -21.23 5.60
N CYS A 9 -15.32 -20.40 5.09
CA CYS A 9 -16.06 -20.68 3.87
C CYS A 9 -15.20 -20.62 2.61
N LEU A 10 -13.94 -20.17 2.68
CA LEU A 10 -13.04 -20.13 1.52
C LEU A 10 -12.71 -21.53 1.00
N SER A 11 -12.66 -22.54 1.88
CA SER A 11 -12.36 -23.92 1.52
C SER A 11 -13.45 -24.62 0.69
N LEU A 12 -14.66 -24.04 0.61
CA LEU A 12 -15.77 -24.54 -0.23
C LEU A 12 -15.44 -24.51 -1.73
N GLY A 13 -14.39 -23.78 -2.12
CA GLY A 13 -13.89 -23.72 -3.49
C GLY A 13 -14.54 -22.61 -4.32
N PRO A 14 -13.94 -22.26 -5.49
CA PRO A 14 -14.22 -21.00 -6.20
C PRO A 14 -15.68 -20.79 -6.64
N LEU A 15 -16.41 -21.88 -6.92
CA LEU A 15 -17.82 -21.79 -7.34
C LEU A 15 -18.75 -21.52 -6.15
N GLN A 16 -18.42 -22.04 -4.97
CA GLN A 16 -19.27 -21.96 -3.78
C GLN A 16 -18.88 -20.82 -2.85
N ASN A 17 -17.62 -20.34 -2.92
CA ASN A 17 -17.15 -19.21 -2.11
C ASN A 17 -17.34 -17.84 -2.79
N GLN A 18 -17.93 -17.81 -4.00
CA GLN A 18 -18.07 -16.58 -4.80
C GLN A 18 -18.90 -15.49 -4.08
N PHE A 19 -19.92 -15.89 -3.33
CA PHE A 19 -20.78 -14.97 -2.56
C PHE A 19 -19.98 -14.06 -1.60
N ILE A 20 -18.82 -14.52 -1.13
CA ILE A 20 -17.94 -13.72 -0.25
C ILE A 20 -17.41 -12.52 -1.02
N PHE A 21 -16.94 -12.74 -2.25
CA PHE A 21 -16.36 -11.68 -3.07
C PHE A 21 -17.44 -10.74 -3.61
N ASP A 22 -18.63 -11.25 -3.93
CA ASP A 22 -19.77 -10.45 -4.33
C ASP A 22 -20.16 -9.49 -3.20
N ALA A 23 -20.31 -10.00 -1.97
CA ALA A 23 -20.58 -9.16 -0.79
C ALA A 23 -19.48 -8.13 -0.51
N ILE A 24 -18.19 -8.51 -0.69
CA ILE A 24 -17.07 -7.57 -0.56
C ILE A 24 -17.16 -6.46 -1.61
N VAL A 25 -17.51 -6.78 -2.85
CA VAL A 25 -17.62 -5.79 -3.93
C VAL A 25 -18.81 -4.85 -3.69
N ASP A 26 -19.97 -5.40 -3.33
CA ASP A 26 -21.22 -4.67 -3.12
C ASP A 26 -21.17 -3.70 -1.93
N SER A 27 -20.43 -4.05 -0.88
CA SER A 27 -20.29 -3.24 0.36
C SER A 27 -18.84 -2.91 0.68
N CYS A 28 -18.04 -2.67 -0.36
CA CYS A 28 -16.59 -2.52 -0.24
C CYS A 28 -16.20 -1.41 0.74
N TRP A 29 -16.86 -0.26 0.65
CA TRP A 29 -16.52 0.89 1.48
C TRP A 29 -16.92 0.67 2.94
N GLU A 30 -18.11 0.13 3.18
CA GLU A 30 -18.66 -0.16 4.50
C GLU A 30 -17.78 -1.18 5.25
N ILE A 31 -17.39 -2.25 4.56
CA ILE A 31 -16.53 -3.30 5.14
C ILE A 31 -15.12 -2.75 5.41
N ALA A 32 -14.56 -1.97 4.49
CA ALA A 32 -13.18 -1.48 4.59
C ALA A 32 -12.99 -0.43 5.68
N GLN A 33 -14.04 0.28 6.10
CA GLN A 33 -13.98 1.20 7.23
C GLN A 33 -13.75 0.46 8.56
N GLY A 34 -14.27 -0.75 8.70
CA GLY A 34 -14.17 -1.55 9.91
C GLY A 34 -12.79 -2.17 10.12
N ARG A 35 -12.27 -2.11 11.36
CA ARG A 35 -10.97 -2.72 11.74
C ARG A 35 -10.90 -4.20 11.37
N PHE A 36 -11.96 -4.95 11.68
CA PHE A 36 -12.05 -6.37 11.39
C PHE A 36 -12.38 -6.64 9.92
N GLY A 37 -13.26 -5.85 9.32
CA GLY A 37 -13.68 -5.99 7.92
C GLY A 37 -12.50 -5.86 6.94
N ALA A 38 -11.73 -4.77 7.02
CA ALA A 38 -10.56 -4.59 6.16
C ALA A 38 -9.51 -5.71 6.32
N ARG A 39 -9.25 -6.15 7.55
CA ARG A 39 -8.33 -7.28 7.81
C ARG A 39 -8.87 -8.60 7.28
N ALA A 40 -10.18 -8.82 7.37
CA ALA A 40 -10.84 -10.01 6.84
C ALA A 40 -10.78 -10.05 5.31
N VAL A 41 -11.04 -8.92 4.64
CA VAL A 41 -10.91 -8.80 3.18
C VAL A 41 -9.48 -9.10 2.76
N ARG A 42 -8.48 -8.50 3.41
CA ARG A 42 -7.08 -8.79 3.11
C ARG A 42 -6.74 -10.27 3.28
N ALA A 43 -7.06 -10.86 4.43
CA ALA A 43 -6.78 -12.28 4.71
C ALA A 43 -7.50 -13.20 3.71
N THR A 44 -8.73 -12.85 3.33
CA THR A 44 -9.49 -13.55 2.29
C THR A 44 -8.74 -13.50 0.97
N LEU A 45 -8.31 -12.31 0.53
CA LEU A 45 -7.60 -12.15 -0.73
C LEU A 45 -6.22 -12.82 -0.76
N GLU A 46 -5.56 -13.00 0.39
CA GLU A 46 -4.26 -13.68 0.51
C GLU A 46 -4.39 -15.21 0.65
N SER A 47 -5.60 -15.76 0.80
CA SER A 47 -5.83 -17.19 0.98
C SER A 47 -5.53 -18.00 -0.30
N PRO A 48 -4.94 -19.21 -0.17
CA PRO A 48 -4.65 -20.08 -1.31
C PRO A 48 -5.90 -20.59 -2.03
N HIS A 49 -7.07 -20.56 -1.38
CA HIS A 49 -8.34 -20.96 -1.97
C HIS A 49 -8.96 -19.89 -2.89
N VAL A 50 -8.33 -18.71 -2.99
CA VAL A 50 -8.84 -17.59 -3.77
C VAL A 50 -8.17 -17.51 -5.13
N THR A 51 -9.00 -17.49 -6.17
CA THR A 51 -8.50 -17.43 -7.54
C THR A 51 -7.99 -16.03 -7.91
N LYS A 52 -7.11 -15.95 -8.90
CA LYS A 52 -6.69 -14.65 -9.47
C LYS A 52 -7.86 -13.88 -10.08
N ARG A 53 -8.91 -14.56 -10.55
CA ARG A 53 -10.13 -13.91 -11.05
C ARG A 53 -10.87 -13.19 -9.92
N GLN A 54 -11.05 -13.85 -8.78
CA GLN A 54 -11.68 -13.27 -7.58
C GLN A 54 -10.86 -12.11 -7.01
N GLN A 55 -9.52 -12.25 -6.94
CA GLN A 55 -8.64 -11.15 -6.53
C GLN A 55 -8.82 -9.92 -7.44
N LYS A 56 -8.82 -10.11 -8.76
CA LYS A 56 -9.03 -9.02 -9.73
C LYS A 56 -10.42 -8.39 -9.61
N TYR A 57 -11.44 -9.20 -9.35
CA TYR A 57 -12.81 -8.72 -9.16
C TYR A 57 -12.92 -7.76 -7.97
N VAL A 58 -12.40 -8.16 -6.80
CA VAL A 58 -12.35 -7.27 -5.63
C VAL A 58 -11.43 -6.07 -5.87
N ALA A 59 -10.27 -6.28 -6.49
CA ALA A 59 -9.33 -5.19 -6.80
C ALA A 59 -9.97 -4.08 -7.65
N ALA A 60 -10.85 -4.42 -8.59
CA ALA A 60 -11.60 -3.44 -9.35
C ALA A 60 -12.47 -2.54 -8.45
N SER A 61 -13.13 -3.10 -7.43
CA SER A 61 -13.90 -2.32 -6.46
C SER A 61 -13.00 -1.46 -5.56
N LEU A 62 -11.83 -1.99 -5.13
CA LEU A 62 -10.84 -1.20 -4.38
C LEU A 62 -10.35 0.02 -5.17
N VAL A 63 -10.10 -0.13 -6.47
CA VAL A 63 -9.67 0.97 -7.35
C VAL A 63 -10.80 2.00 -7.54
N GLN A 64 -12.06 1.56 -7.59
CA GLN A 64 -13.21 2.47 -7.66
C GLN A 64 -13.32 3.35 -6.41
N HIS A 65 -13.08 2.76 -5.23
CA HIS A 65 -13.16 3.42 -3.91
C HIS A 65 -11.82 3.98 -3.42
N ALA A 66 -10.79 4.04 -4.27
CA ALA A 66 -9.41 4.35 -3.89
C ALA A 66 -9.26 5.62 -3.04
N LEU A 67 -10.00 6.67 -3.38
CA LEU A 67 -9.99 7.94 -2.67
C LEU A 67 -10.41 7.78 -1.19
N LEU A 68 -11.54 7.12 -0.97
CA LEU A 68 -12.10 6.89 0.38
C LEU A 68 -11.18 5.98 1.19
N LEU A 69 -10.68 4.92 0.55
CA LEU A 69 -9.77 3.97 1.16
C LEU A 69 -8.44 4.61 1.57
N ALA A 70 -7.85 5.46 0.72
CA ALA A 70 -6.57 6.13 1.00
C ALA A 70 -6.65 7.09 2.21
N THR A 71 -7.84 7.64 2.48
CA THR A 71 -8.08 8.55 3.61
C THR A 71 -8.51 7.83 4.90
N ASN A 72 -8.68 6.50 4.87
CA ASN A 72 -9.11 5.72 6.04
C ASN A 72 -8.00 4.78 6.52
N ALA A 73 -7.73 4.75 7.83
CA ALA A 73 -6.66 3.95 8.42
C ALA A 73 -6.80 2.44 8.13
N ASN A 74 -8.03 1.92 8.10
CA ASN A 74 -8.31 0.52 7.79
C ASN A 74 -8.35 0.31 6.27
N GLY A 75 -8.99 1.21 5.52
CA GLY A 75 -9.07 1.14 4.06
C GLY A 75 -7.70 1.17 3.37
N ALA A 76 -6.75 1.97 3.89
CA ALA A 76 -5.40 2.06 3.35
C ALA A 76 -4.65 0.71 3.38
N LEU A 77 -4.99 -0.18 4.31
CA LEU A 77 -4.45 -1.54 4.37
C LEU A 77 -4.75 -2.33 3.08
N LEU A 78 -5.93 -2.13 2.49
CA LEU A 78 -6.35 -2.81 1.26
C LEU A 78 -5.64 -2.24 0.03
N LEU A 79 -5.37 -0.93 0.01
CA LEU A 79 -4.55 -0.33 -1.04
C LEU A 79 -3.08 -0.77 -0.93
N ILE A 80 -2.56 -0.94 0.29
CA ILE A 80 -1.23 -1.52 0.51
C ILE A 80 -1.19 -2.95 -0.02
N TRP A 81 -2.19 -3.78 0.30
CA TRP A 81 -2.29 -5.13 -0.27
C TRP A 81 -2.31 -5.09 -1.81
N LEU A 82 -3.15 -4.22 -2.38
CA LEU A 82 -3.26 -4.07 -3.83
C LEU A 82 -1.89 -3.78 -4.43
N LEU A 83 -1.18 -2.77 -3.93
CA LEU A 83 0.07 -2.27 -4.52
C LEU A 83 1.28 -3.17 -4.23
N ASP A 84 1.42 -3.69 -3.02
CA ASP A 84 2.64 -4.39 -2.60
C ASP A 84 2.55 -5.91 -2.83
N THR A 85 1.44 -6.56 -2.48
CA THR A 85 1.39 -8.03 -2.34
C THR A 85 0.49 -8.73 -3.34
N SER A 86 -0.50 -8.06 -3.95
CA SER A 86 -1.46 -8.72 -4.86
C SER A 86 -0.80 -9.38 -6.08
N GLY A 87 0.32 -8.80 -6.55
CA GLY A 87 1.00 -9.21 -7.78
C GLY A 87 0.17 -8.97 -9.05
N ILE A 88 -0.94 -8.22 -8.99
CA ILE A 88 -1.81 -7.95 -10.14
C ILE A 88 -1.06 -7.01 -11.11
N PRO A 89 -0.87 -7.38 -12.38
CA PRO A 89 -0.26 -6.50 -13.37
C PRO A 89 -1.15 -5.28 -13.68
N GLY A 90 -0.54 -4.10 -13.85
CA GLY A 90 -1.27 -2.87 -14.17
C GLY A 90 -1.91 -2.19 -12.96
N ARG A 91 -1.66 -2.69 -11.73
CA ARG A 91 -2.28 -2.21 -10.49
C ARG A 91 -1.97 -0.75 -10.18
N TYR A 92 -0.78 -0.27 -10.53
CA TYR A 92 -0.42 1.13 -10.35
C TYR A 92 -1.07 1.99 -11.45
N ARG A 93 -1.04 1.50 -12.70
CA ARG A 93 -1.61 2.15 -13.88
C ARG A 93 -3.11 2.38 -13.78
N VAL A 94 -3.87 1.47 -13.18
CA VAL A 94 -5.31 1.67 -12.96
C VAL A 94 -5.61 2.56 -11.76
N LEU A 95 -4.74 2.58 -10.75
CA LEU A 95 -4.97 3.36 -9.53
C LEU A 95 -4.59 4.84 -9.72
N ALA A 96 -3.47 5.13 -10.39
CA ALA A 96 -2.95 6.49 -10.53
C ALA A 96 -3.97 7.49 -11.13
N PRO A 97 -4.64 7.19 -12.26
CA PRO A 97 -5.62 8.11 -12.85
C PRO A 97 -6.82 8.41 -11.94
N ARG A 98 -7.19 7.47 -11.05
CA ARG A 98 -8.28 7.65 -10.09
C ARG A 98 -7.96 8.68 -9.01
N LEU A 99 -6.68 8.89 -8.71
CA LEU A 99 -6.22 9.81 -7.69
C LEU A 99 -5.89 11.21 -8.25
N LEU A 100 -5.63 11.33 -9.56
CA LEU A 100 -5.25 12.60 -10.20
C LEU A 100 -6.17 13.79 -9.87
N PRO A 101 -7.52 13.66 -9.95
CA PRO A 101 -8.41 14.79 -9.68
C PRO A 101 -8.40 15.26 -8.22
N HIS A 102 -7.74 14.52 -7.32
CA HIS A 102 -7.75 14.75 -5.88
C HIS A 102 -6.35 14.91 -5.29
N LEU A 103 -5.32 15.09 -6.13
CA LEU A 103 -3.93 15.09 -5.70
C LEU A 103 -3.65 16.09 -4.58
N ALA A 104 -4.14 17.33 -4.68
CA ALA A 104 -3.90 18.35 -3.67
C ALA A 104 -4.32 17.86 -2.27
N ARG A 105 -5.57 17.41 -2.15
CA ARG A 105 -6.13 16.86 -0.90
C ARG A 105 -5.39 15.60 -0.44
N LEU A 106 -5.02 14.71 -1.36
CA LEU A 106 -4.35 13.46 -1.00
C LEU A 106 -2.92 13.72 -0.49
N CYS A 107 -2.19 14.62 -1.14
CA CYS A 107 -0.82 14.97 -0.82
C CYS A 107 -0.68 15.75 0.50
N THR A 108 -1.70 16.53 0.88
CA THR A 108 -1.75 17.25 2.17
C THR A 108 -2.40 16.44 3.29
N HIS A 109 -2.92 15.24 3.01
CA HIS A 109 -3.51 14.38 4.02
C HIS A 109 -2.45 13.48 4.68
N LYS A 110 -2.48 13.42 6.03
CA LYS A 110 -1.54 12.64 6.86
C LYS A 110 -1.33 11.20 6.38
N LEU A 111 -2.43 10.49 6.12
CA LEU A 111 -2.42 9.09 5.68
C LEU A 111 -2.33 8.93 4.15
N ALA A 112 -3.21 9.59 3.41
CA ALA A 112 -3.34 9.38 1.97
C ALA A 112 -2.09 9.77 1.15
N SER A 113 -1.29 10.72 1.64
CA SER A 113 -0.02 11.12 1.03
C SER A 113 0.95 9.94 0.87
N LEU A 114 0.83 8.92 1.72
CA LEU A 114 1.62 7.69 1.66
C LEU A 114 1.23 6.79 0.50
N THR A 115 -0.04 6.80 0.11
CA THR A 115 -0.52 6.09 -1.07
C THR A 115 0.03 6.74 -2.33
N VAL A 116 0.04 8.08 -2.39
CA VAL A 116 0.66 8.83 -3.49
C VAL A 116 2.17 8.55 -3.54
N LEU A 117 2.86 8.60 -2.41
CA LEU A 117 4.29 8.29 -2.34
C LEU A 117 4.58 6.85 -2.78
N LYS A 118 3.70 5.89 -2.46
CA LYS A 118 3.84 4.49 -2.86
C LYS A 118 3.62 4.28 -4.37
N LEU A 119 2.73 5.05 -5.00
CA LEU A 119 2.59 5.06 -6.46
C LEU A 119 3.86 5.56 -7.16
N ILE A 120 4.58 6.49 -6.52
CA ILE A 120 5.86 7.03 -7.00
C ILE A 120 7.02 6.05 -6.71
N ASN A 121 7.07 5.46 -5.51
CA ASN A 121 8.18 4.65 -5.02
C ASN A 121 8.05 3.17 -5.42
N GLN A 122 8.08 2.91 -6.72
CA GLN A 122 7.98 1.59 -7.32
C GLN A 122 8.76 1.55 -8.64
N ARG A 123 9.19 0.37 -9.10
CA ARG A 123 9.93 0.17 -10.36
C ARG A 123 9.15 -0.62 -11.42
N GLN A 124 8.02 -1.20 -11.03
CA GLN A 124 7.25 -2.15 -11.81
C GLN A 124 6.50 -1.48 -12.97
N GLU A 125 5.99 -0.26 -12.75
CA GLU A 125 5.14 0.47 -13.69
C GLU A 125 5.60 1.95 -13.78
N PRO A 126 6.78 2.22 -14.38
CA PRO A 126 7.37 3.56 -14.41
C PRO A 126 6.48 4.62 -15.10
N ASP A 127 5.61 4.18 -16.01
CA ASP A 127 4.60 5.01 -16.66
C ASP A 127 3.53 5.52 -15.68
N ALA A 128 3.05 4.66 -14.76
CA ALA A 128 2.12 5.08 -13.71
C ALA A 128 2.77 6.11 -12.75
N ARG A 129 4.06 5.94 -12.46
CA ARG A 129 4.84 6.91 -11.68
C ARG A 129 4.96 8.24 -12.43
N ALA A 130 5.30 8.20 -13.72
CA ALA A 130 5.44 9.40 -14.55
C ALA A 130 4.15 10.22 -14.56
N VAL A 131 2.99 9.57 -14.73
CA VAL A 131 1.67 10.25 -14.68
C VAL A 131 1.46 11.05 -13.39
N ILE A 132 1.84 10.51 -12.23
CA ILE A 132 1.72 11.22 -10.96
C ILE A 132 2.72 12.37 -10.86
N LEU A 133 4.00 12.15 -11.24
CA LEU A 133 5.03 13.18 -11.19
C LEU A 133 4.73 14.34 -12.15
N ASP A 134 4.30 14.03 -13.37
CA ASP A 134 3.91 15.01 -14.38
C ASP A 134 2.74 15.85 -13.88
N ALA A 135 1.71 15.22 -13.28
CA ALA A 135 0.60 15.95 -12.69
C ALA A 135 1.03 16.83 -11.51
N LEU A 136 1.98 16.38 -10.67
CA LEU A 136 2.43 17.13 -9.51
C LEU A 136 3.33 18.33 -9.86
N PHE A 137 4.08 18.29 -10.96
CA PHE A 137 5.15 19.28 -11.18
C PHE A 137 5.14 19.94 -12.57
N PHE A 138 4.70 19.24 -13.62
CA PHE A 138 4.95 19.66 -15.00
C PHE A 138 3.70 19.96 -15.82
N THR A 139 2.53 19.47 -15.40
CA THR A 139 1.26 19.63 -16.11
C THR A 139 0.62 20.97 -15.75
N PRO A 140 0.44 21.92 -16.69
CA PRO A 140 -0.09 23.25 -16.39
C PRO A 140 -1.49 23.24 -15.76
N GLN A 141 -2.33 22.27 -16.13
CA GLN A 141 -3.70 22.12 -15.60
C GLN A 141 -3.72 21.79 -14.10
N TYR A 142 -2.61 21.29 -13.56
CA TYR A 142 -2.44 20.96 -12.13
C TYR A 142 -1.48 21.93 -11.44
N ALA A 143 -1.19 23.11 -12.01
CA ALA A 143 -0.26 24.06 -11.40
C ALA A 143 -0.71 24.52 -10.00
N GLU A 144 -2.01 24.70 -9.80
CA GLU A 144 -2.61 25.07 -8.50
C GLU A 144 -2.43 23.95 -7.45
N VAL A 145 -2.43 22.68 -7.88
CA VAL A 145 -2.22 21.53 -6.98
C VAL A 145 -0.86 21.62 -6.29
N THR A 146 0.21 21.94 -7.03
CA THR A 146 1.55 22.08 -6.44
C THR A 146 1.59 23.23 -5.44
N GLU A 147 0.91 24.34 -5.73
CA GLU A 147 0.82 25.50 -4.83
C GLU A 147 0.11 25.14 -3.53
N GLU A 148 -1.04 24.48 -3.60
CA GLU A 148 -1.77 23.98 -2.42
C GLU A 148 -0.92 23.02 -1.57
N ILE A 149 -0.19 22.11 -2.21
CA ILE A 149 0.71 21.17 -1.53
C ILE A 149 1.84 21.92 -0.81
N LEU A 150 2.41 22.95 -1.43
CA LEU A 150 3.46 23.75 -0.82
C LEU A 150 2.94 24.58 0.35
N HIS A 151 1.70 25.05 0.31
CA HIS A 151 1.10 25.78 1.43
C HIS A 151 0.91 24.91 2.68
N ASP A 152 0.80 23.58 2.54
CA ASP A 152 0.79 22.65 3.67
C ASP A 152 2.21 22.28 4.13
N GLN A 153 2.65 22.97 5.18
CA GLN A 153 3.97 22.76 5.79
C GLN A 153 4.09 21.42 6.53
N VAL A 154 2.98 20.73 6.81
CA VAL A 154 2.98 19.52 7.65
C VAL A 154 3.08 18.25 6.82
N HIS A 155 2.27 18.07 5.78
CA HIS A 155 2.26 16.84 4.98
C HIS A 155 2.75 17.06 3.55
N GLY A 156 2.31 18.13 2.89
CA GLY A 156 2.65 18.44 1.50
C GLY A 156 4.14 18.71 1.30
N VAL A 157 4.71 19.65 2.07
CA VAL A 157 6.16 19.94 2.02
C VAL A 157 7.00 18.71 2.34
N ASN A 158 6.58 17.91 3.34
CA ASN A 158 7.26 16.66 3.69
C ASN A 158 7.16 15.59 2.59
N LEU A 159 6.04 15.53 1.85
CA LEU A 159 5.89 14.64 0.71
C LEU A 159 6.87 15.03 -0.40
N ILE A 160 6.98 16.31 -0.74
CA ILE A 160 7.91 16.79 -1.78
C ILE A 160 9.36 16.45 -1.41
N GLN A 161 9.75 16.65 -0.14
CA GLN A 161 11.08 16.22 0.35
C GLN A 161 11.31 14.71 0.14
N LYS A 162 10.31 13.88 0.45
CA LYS A 162 10.39 12.42 0.23
C LYS A 162 10.46 12.03 -1.25
N ILE A 163 9.84 12.81 -2.13
CA ILE A 163 9.94 12.61 -3.59
C ILE A 163 11.36 12.96 -4.05
N LEU A 164 11.92 14.10 -3.64
CA LEU A 164 13.27 14.54 -4.01
C LEU A 164 14.38 13.61 -3.51
N SER A 165 14.19 12.97 -2.35
CA SER A 165 15.11 11.98 -1.79
C SER A 165 14.87 10.55 -2.29
N SER A 166 13.87 10.32 -3.14
CA SER A 166 13.49 8.96 -3.59
C SER A 166 14.55 8.32 -4.48
N SER A 167 14.96 7.08 -4.16
CA SER A 167 15.84 6.25 -5.01
C SER A 167 15.12 5.54 -6.16
N TYR A 168 13.80 5.75 -6.29
CA TYR A 168 12.98 5.24 -7.39
C TYR A 168 12.89 6.21 -8.57
N ILE A 169 13.34 7.45 -8.38
CA ILE A 169 13.38 8.50 -9.38
C ILE A 169 14.83 8.72 -9.78
N GLU A 170 15.11 8.74 -11.08
CA GLU A 170 16.45 8.99 -11.60
C GLU A 170 16.93 10.39 -11.24
N LEU A 171 18.24 10.55 -11.00
CA LEU A 171 18.84 11.82 -10.57
C LEU A 171 18.45 12.99 -11.49
N LYS A 172 18.51 12.79 -12.81
CA LYS A 172 18.13 13.81 -13.80
C LYS A 172 16.70 14.30 -13.63
N GLU A 173 15.77 13.38 -13.34
CA GLU A 173 14.36 13.72 -13.13
C GLU A 173 14.15 14.40 -11.77
N ARG A 174 14.86 13.95 -10.72
CA ARG A 174 14.86 14.64 -9.41
C ARG A 174 15.37 16.07 -9.53
N GLN A 175 16.40 16.32 -10.36
CA GLN A 175 16.91 17.65 -10.64
C GLN A 175 15.87 18.53 -11.35
N ARG A 176 15.15 17.99 -12.34
CA ARG A 176 14.05 18.72 -13.00
C ARG A 176 12.94 19.08 -12.01
N ILE A 177 12.57 18.14 -11.12
CA ILE A 177 11.59 18.40 -10.06
C ILE A 177 12.12 19.45 -9.09
N ALA A 178 13.38 19.35 -8.66
CA ALA A 178 14.01 20.29 -7.73
C ALA A 178 14.03 21.72 -8.29
N GLU A 179 14.35 21.90 -9.57
CA GLU A 179 14.35 23.21 -10.23
C GLU A 179 12.94 23.78 -10.27
N ARG A 180 11.96 22.93 -10.62
CA ARG A 180 10.55 23.33 -10.65
C ARG A 180 10.05 23.76 -9.26
N VAL A 181 10.33 22.99 -8.22
CA VAL A 181 9.94 23.33 -6.84
C VAL A 181 10.64 24.61 -6.38
N LYS A 182 11.92 24.80 -6.71
CA LYS A 182 12.67 26.02 -6.41
C LYS A 182 12.01 27.26 -7.01
N GLN A 183 11.65 27.20 -8.30
CA GLN A 183 10.92 28.29 -8.97
C GLN A 183 9.59 28.62 -8.29
N MET A 184 8.83 27.61 -7.87
CA MET A 184 7.56 27.80 -7.17
C MET A 184 7.77 28.44 -5.78
N LEU A 185 8.80 28.03 -5.03
CA LEU A 185 9.13 28.64 -3.74
C LEU A 185 9.46 30.14 -3.88
N TYR A 186 10.20 30.53 -4.93
CA TYR A 186 10.47 31.94 -5.22
C TYR A 186 9.19 32.71 -5.61
N LYS A 187 8.36 32.13 -6.48
CA LYS A 187 7.09 32.72 -6.90
C LYS A 187 6.18 33.01 -5.70
N LEU A 188 6.10 32.08 -4.76
CA LEU A 188 5.28 32.16 -3.54
C LEU A 188 5.99 32.90 -2.38
N LYS A 189 7.25 33.32 -2.55
CA LYS A 189 8.08 34.00 -1.53
C LYS A 189 8.27 33.19 -0.24
N LEU A 190 8.39 31.86 -0.35
CA LEU A 190 8.44 30.93 0.78
C LEU A 190 9.87 30.61 1.24
N GLN A 191 10.90 31.02 0.49
CA GLN A 191 12.28 30.56 0.66
C GLN A 191 12.95 30.91 2.01
N HIS A 192 12.46 31.94 2.71
CA HIS A 192 13.02 32.40 4.00
C HIS A 192 12.21 31.93 5.21
N ILE A 193 11.13 31.17 5.00
CA ILE A 193 10.26 30.68 6.08
C ILE A 193 10.85 29.39 6.67
N GLN A 194 10.92 29.31 8.00
CA GLN A 194 11.55 28.18 8.72
C GLN A 194 11.00 26.80 8.31
N GLY A 195 9.69 26.70 8.05
CA GLY A 195 9.04 25.46 7.63
C GLY A 195 9.57 24.86 6.32
N TYR A 196 10.22 25.66 5.47
CA TYR A 196 10.73 25.23 4.16
C TYR A 196 12.24 25.01 4.14
N LYS A 197 12.95 25.29 5.24
CA LYS A 197 14.43 25.19 5.30
C LYS A 197 14.94 23.83 4.85
N ARG A 198 14.36 22.74 5.36
CA ARG A 198 14.72 21.37 4.98
C ARG A 198 14.45 21.06 3.51
N LEU A 199 13.36 21.58 2.96
CA LEU A 199 13.05 21.42 1.53
C LEU A 199 14.09 22.15 0.67
N VAL A 200 14.50 23.35 1.06
CA VAL A 200 15.55 24.11 0.35
C VAL A 200 16.90 23.40 0.42
N GLU A 201 17.27 22.85 1.58
CA GLU A 201 18.48 22.02 1.75
C GLU A 201 18.46 20.81 0.81
N GLU A 202 17.35 20.07 0.78
CA GLU A 202 17.18 18.89 -0.10
C GLU A 202 17.28 19.27 -1.59
N ILE A 203 16.64 20.38 -2.00
CA ILE A 203 16.74 20.91 -3.37
C ILE A 203 18.20 21.18 -3.73
N ASN A 204 18.95 21.85 -2.84
CA ASN A 204 20.35 22.16 -3.10
C ASN A 204 21.21 20.90 -3.19
N MET A 205 20.98 19.91 -2.33
CA MET A 205 21.68 18.62 -2.38
C MET A 205 21.48 17.92 -3.74
N VAL A 206 20.23 17.79 -4.20
CA VAL A 206 19.92 17.16 -5.48
C VAL A 206 20.56 17.89 -6.67
N MET A 207 20.72 19.21 -6.58
CA MET A 207 21.37 20.02 -7.61
C MET A 207 22.90 19.84 -7.66
N VAL A 208 23.55 19.69 -6.50
CA VAL A 208 25.02 19.57 -6.39
C VAL A 208 25.53 18.22 -6.90
N ASP A 209 24.72 17.16 -6.83
CA ASP A 209 25.02 15.82 -7.37
C ASP A 209 25.27 15.81 -8.91
N SER A 210 25.16 16.96 -9.59
CA SER A 210 25.42 17.14 -11.02
C SER A 210 26.90 17.27 -11.42
N VAL A 211 27.85 17.37 -10.48
CA VAL A 211 29.26 17.67 -10.82
C VAL A 211 30.15 16.41 -10.77
N PRO A 212 30.58 15.85 -11.91
CA PRO A 212 31.70 14.93 -11.93
C PRO A 212 32.99 15.74 -11.95
N GLY A 213 33.66 15.85 -10.80
CA GLY A 213 35.07 16.27 -10.72
C GLY A 213 35.36 17.49 -9.86
N ALA A 214 35.64 17.25 -8.58
CA ALA A 214 36.74 17.84 -7.79
C ALA A 214 36.53 17.51 -6.29
N SER A 215 36.49 16.22 -5.94
CA SER A 215 36.68 15.79 -4.56
C SER A 215 38.17 15.84 -4.23
N LEU A 216 38.66 17.02 -3.88
CA LEU A 216 39.88 17.15 -3.08
C LEU A 216 39.67 16.37 -1.78
N GLY A 217 40.63 15.48 -1.50
CA GLY A 217 40.61 14.57 -0.38
C GLY A 217 40.36 15.26 0.95
N ALA A 218 39.27 14.88 1.61
CA ALA A 218 39.14 14.92 3.05
C ALA A 218 38.48 13.60 3.46
N GLY A 219 39.27 12.71 4.05
CA GLY A 219 38.77 11.46 4.58
C GLY A 219 37.73 11.72 5.66
N ILE A 220 36.53 11.19 5.47
CA ILE A 220 35.51 11.09 6.51
C ILE A 220 35.34 9.60 6.82
N PRO A 221 35.32 9.18 8.10
CA PRO A 221 35.42 7.77 8.48
C PRO A 221 34.19 6.97 8.06
N SER A 222 34.41 5.71 7.71
CA SER A 222 33.43 4.70 7.32
C SER A 222 32.54 4.24 8.49
N GLN A 223 31.73 5.13 9.06
CA GLN A 223 30.70 4.78 10.03
C GLN A 223 29.46 5.57 9.68
N PHE A 224 28.50 4.93 9.02
CA PHE A 224 27.05 5.21 8.96
C PHE A 224 26.44 4.61 7.68
N SER A 225 26.85 3.39 7.31
CA SER A 225 26.01 2.55 6.45
C SER A 225 24.83 2.06 7.28
N ILE A 226 23.66 2.67 7.09
CA ILE A 226 22.42 2.18 7.69
C ILE A 226 22.18 0.76 7.15
N SER A 227 22.24 -0.23 8.05
CA SER A 227 22.03 -1.62 7.67
C SER A 227 20.61 -1.80 7.11
N PRO A 228 20.39 -2.68 6.12
CA PRO A 228 19.05 -2.96 5.57
C PRO A 228 18.04 -3.37 6.66
N SER A 229 18.53 -3.95 7.76
CA SER A 229 17.76 -4.28 8.97
C SER A 229 17.23 -3.04 9.69
N LEU A 230 18.00 -1.95 9.77
CA LEU A 230 17.55 -0.70 10.39
C LEU A 230 16.52 0.04 9.51
N ALA A 231 16.64 -0.06 8.18
CA ALA A 231 15.64 0.46 7.25
C ALA A 231 14.31 -0.32 7.36
N ALA A 232 14.37 -1.64 7.48
CA ALA A 232 13.21 -2.48 7.76
C ALA A 232 12.61 -2.19 9.16
N ALA A 233 13.43 -1.95 10.17
CA ALA A 233 12.99 -1.59 11.52
C ALA A 233 12.32 -0.21 11.56
N LEU A 234 12.82 0.78 10.80
CA LEU A 234 12.18 2.09 10.65
C LEU A 234 10.83 1.97 9.93
N HIS A 235 10.72 1.11 8.91
CA HIS A 235 9.46 0.82 8.23
C HIS A 235 8.46 0.10 9.17
N ALA A 236 8.93 -0.85 9.99
CA ALA A 236 8.09 -1.52 11.00
C ALA A 236 7.63 -0.57 12.10
N LYS A 237 8.51 0.33 12.56
CA LYS A 237 8.18 1.37 13.56
C LYS A 237 7.21 2.40 12.98
N TYR A 238 7.33 2.71 11.70
CA TYR A 238 6.39 3.56 10.98
C TYR A 238 4.98 2.94 10.90
N LEU A 239 4.89 1.65 10.60
CA LEU A 239 3.62 0.90 10.63
C LEU A 239 3.03 0.82 12.05
N ALA A 240 3.87 0.66 13.08
CA ALA A 240 3.44 0.65 14.47
C ALA A 240 2.88 2.01 14.93
N VAL A 241 3.51 3.12 14.56
CA VAL A 241 3.02 4.48 14.86
C VAL A 241 1.73 4.80 14.09
N SER A 242 1.56 4.27 12.88
CA SER A 242 0.29 4.42 12.13
C SER A 242 -0.89 3.68 12.76
N ASN A 243 -0.62 2.59 13.50
CA ASN A 243 -1.63 1.82 14.23
C ASN A 243 -1.95 2.39 15.63
N GLY A 244 -1.22 3.41 16.12
CA GLY A 244 -1.27 3.88 17.50
C GLY A 244 -2.05 5.17 17.77
N MET A 245 -2.79 5.72 16.80
CA MET A 245 -3.61 6.92 17.02
C MET A 245 -5.11 6.59 16.88
N GLY A 246 -5.65 6.09 17.98
CA GLY A 246 -7.09 5.86 18.19
C GLY A 246 -7.32 5.22 19.55
N ASN A 247 -7.57 6.07 20.55
CA ASN A 247 -8.09 5.83 21.90
C ASN A 247 -7.51 4.67 22.73
N GLU A 248 -6.95 5.04 23.89
CA GLU A 248 -6.67 4.16 25.01
C GLU A 248 -7.96 3.54 25.56
N GLU A 249 -8.15 2.25 25.33
CA GLU A 249 -8.82 1.36 26.26
C GLU A 249 -7.89 0.15 26.48
N GLN A 250 -7.44 0.00 27.71
CA GLN A 250 -6.67 -1.15 28.19
C GLN A 250 -7.50 -2.43 28.02
N LEU A 251 -6.98 -3.43 27.29
CA LEU A 251 -7.28 -4.86 27.47
C LEU A 251 -6.30 -5.75 26.68
N GLU A 252 -5.44 -6.44 27.45
CA GLU A 252 -4.73 -7.72 27.26
C GLU A 252 -3.93 -8.07 25.96
N GLN A 253 -2.81 -8.76 26.19
CA GLN A 253 -1.69 -9.07 25.29
C GLN A 253 -1.99 -9.99 24.08
N PRO A 254 -1.14 -9.94 23.01
CA PRO A 254 -1.37 -10.59 21.72
C PRO A 254 -0.66 -11.94 21.52
N GLN A 255 -0.72 -12.86 22.50
CA GLN A 255 -0.23 -14.25 22.31
C GLN A 255 -1.32 -15.24 21.87
N SER A 256 -2.61 -14.93 22.03
CA SER A 256 -3.71 -15.86 21.70
C SER A 256 -4.10 -15.85 20.22
N THR A 257 -3.83 -14.80 19.45
CA THR A 257 -4.29 -14.66 18.06
C THR A 257 -3.49 -15.51 17.07
N ALA A 258 -2.17 -15.61 17.25
CA ALA A 258 -1.32 -16.50 16.46
C ALA A 258 -1.59 -17.98 16.79
N ALA A 259 -1.76 -18.29 18.08
CA ALA A 259 -2.11 -19.65 18.52
C ALA A 259 -3.51 -20.07 18.05
N MET A 260 -4.49 -19.16 18.07
CA MET A 260 -5.82 -19.43 17.50
C MET A 260 -5.77 -19.59 15.99
N MET A 261 -5.00 -18.78 15.25
CA MET A 261 -4.84 -18.98 13.80
C MET A 261 -4.20 -20.33 13.50
N ALA A 262 -3.18 -20.75 14.25
CA ALA A 262 -2.55 -22.06 14.08
C ALA A 262 -3.53 -23.21 14.34
N ASN A 263 -4.32 -23.11 15.42
CA ASN A 263 -5.32 -24.13 15.75
C ASN A 263 -6.48 -24.16 14.75
N PHE A 264 -6.88 -23.01 14.21
CA PHE A 264 -7.95 -22.92 13.23
C PHE A 264 -7.52 -23.46 11.86
N TYR A 265 -6.29 -23.15 11.43
CA TYR A 265 -5.70 -23.73 10.22
C TYR A 265 -5.55 -25.25 10.37
N ALA A 266 -5.11 -25.72 11.54
CA ALA A 266 -5.02 -27.16 11.82
C ALA A 266 -6.39 -27.85 11.77
N ALA A 267 -7.44 -27.22 12.32
CA ALA A 267 -8.80 -27.75 12.28
C ALA A 267 -9.38 -27.77 10.85
N ALA A 268 -9.13 -26.74 10.05
CA ALA A 268 -9.57 -26.69 8.65
C ALA A 268 -8.85 -27.73 7.78
N VAL A 269 -7.55 -27.94 8.00
CA VAL A 269 -6.77 -29.00 7.34
C VAL A 269 -7.29 -30.38 7.75
N ALA A 270 -7.55 -30.62 9.03
CA ALA A 270 -8.11 -31.88 9.51
C ALA A 270 -9.50 -32.17 8.91
N ALA A 271 -10.35 -31.15 8.77
CA ALA A 271 -11.65 -31.28 8.11
C ALA A 271 -11.51 -31.60 6.62
N SER A 272 -10.55 -30.99 5.92
CA SER A 272 -10.28 -31.28 4.51
C SER A 272 -9.77 -32.71 4.29
N ILE A 273 -8.94 -33.24 5.20
CA ILE A 273 -8.43 -34.62 5.15
C ILE A 273 -9.56 -35.62 5.45
N SER A 274 -10.43 -35.33 6.41
CA SER A 274 -11.61 -36.15 6.71
C SER A 274 -12.58 -36.24 5.52
N THR A 275 -12.78 -35.12 4.82
CA THR A 275 -13.64 -35.07 3.62
C THR A 275 -13.02 -35.82 2.44
N ALA A 276 -11.69 -35.79 2.30
CA ALA A 276 -10.97 -36.56 1.28
C ALA A 276 -11.02 -38.08 1.55
N ASN A 277 -10.89 -38.50 2.82
CA ASN A 277 -10.96 -39.92 3.20
C ASN A 277 -12.39 -40.49 3.03
N ASN A 278 -13.43 -39.72 3.31
CA ASN A 278 -14.82 -40.16 3.08
C ASN A 278 -15.14 -40.32 1.59
N ASN A 279 -14.54 -39.50 0.72
CA ASN A 279 -14.68 -39.65 -0.73
C ASN A 279 -13.86 -40.84 -1.27
N ALA A 280 -12.73 -41.19 -0.64
CA ALA A 280 -11.96 -42.38 -1.02
C ALA A 280 -12.70 -43.68 -0.62
N ALA A 281 -13.26 -43.74 0.60
CA ALA A 281 -14.00 -44.91 1.09
C ALA A 281 -15.28 -45.19 0.26
N THR A 282 -16.00 -44.14 -0.16
CA THR A 282 -17.18 -44.30 -1.03
C THR A 282 -16.82 -44.69 -2.47
N THR A 283 -15.57 -44.53 -2.89
CA THR A 283 -15.09 -45.01 -4.21
C THR A 283 -14.65 -46.47 -4.13
N GLU A 284 -14.17 -46.94 -2.97
CA GLU A 284 -13.84 -48.35 -2.74
C GLU A 284 -15.09 -49.22 -2.57
N GLU A 285 -16.11 -48.77 -1.84
CA GLU A 285 -17.38 -49.52 -1.70
C GLU A 285 -18.12 -49.69 -3.03
N LYS A 286 -18.02 -48.71 -3.95
CA LYS A 286 -18.62 -48.82 -5.28
C LYS A 286 -17.92 -49.80 -6.21
N ASN A 287 -16.63 -50.04 -6.01
CA ASN A 287 -15.87 -51.00 -6.82
C ASN A 287 -16.04 -52.45 -6.33
N GLU A 288 -16.48 -52.66 -5.08
CA GLU A 288 -16.83 -53.99 -4.56
C GLU A 288 -18.23 -54.46 -4.98
N GLU A 289 -19.20 -53.55 -5.17
CA GLU A 289 -20.53 -53.92 -5.68
C GLU A 289 -20.54 -54.30 -7.17
N ASP A 290 -19.72 -53.68 -8.01
CA ASP A 290 -19.67 -53.98 -9.46
C ASP A 290 -18.94 -55.29 -9.80
N ASN A 291 -18.27 -55.93 -8.83
CA ASN A 291 -17.52 -57.18 -9.04
C ASN A 291 -18.30 -58.44 -8.61
N ASN A 292 -19.57 -58.30 -8.22
CA ASN A 292 -20.40 -59.39 -7.70
C ASN A 292 -21.76 -59.56 -8.43
N THR A 293 -21.83 -59.13 -9.69
CA THR A 293 -22.93 -59.43 -10.65
C THR A 293 -22.37 -60.02 -11.93
#